data_AF-A0AAJ7RNM2-F1
#
_entry.id   AF-A0AAJ7RNM2-F1
#
_cell.length_a   1.000
_cell.length_b   1.000
_cell.length_c   1.000
_cell.angle_alpha   90.00
_cell.angle_beta   90.00
_cell.angle_gamma   90.00
#
_symmetry.space_group_name_H-M   'P 1'
#
loop_
_entity.id
_entity.type
_entity.pdbx_description
1 polymer ?
#
loop_
_entity_poly.entity_id
_entity_poly.type
_entity_poly.pdbx_seq_one_letter_code
_entity_poly.pdbx_strand_id
1 'polypeptide(L)'
;MVVEFIKIQYYSFTEFSLNLRQILALEFVPVGHVIVKFQELMECVRTDMVRRRLPVIKLEHWNQYEATLNDLPRTNNSVEGWHRAFSSIISAVHANIWKFIDAFKKEENLSSIKLSQLIGGQKTATNKKT
;
A
#
# COMPACT_ATOMS: atom_id res chain seq x y z
N MET A 1 -0.06 -25.83 3.68
CA MET A 1 -0.84 -26.53 2.64
C MET A 1 -1.53 -25.55 1.68
N VAL A 2 -2.34 -24.60 2.17
CA VAL A 2 -3.02 -23.60 1.30
C VAL A 2 -2.05 -22.58 0.67
N VAL A 3 -1.10 -22.04 1.45
CA VAL A 3 -0.13 -21.04 0.94
C VAL A 3 0.77 -21.63 -0.16
N GLU A 4 1.23 -22.87 0.04
CA GLU A 4 2.07 -23.57 -0.95
C GLU A 4 1.31 -23.84 -2.25
N PHE A 5 0.03 -24.21 -2.15
CA PHE A 5 -0.85 -24.36 -3.30
C PHE A 5 -1.01 -23.04 -4.07
N ILE A 6 -1.29 -21.93 -3.38
CA ILE A 6 -1.40 -20.60 -4.00
C ILE A 6 -0.08 -20.19 -4.67
N LYS A 7 1.06 -20.55 -4.08
CA LYS A 7 2.38 -20.28 -4.64
C LYS A 7 2.61 -21.04 -5.93
N ILE A 8 2.24 -22.31 -5.98
CA ILE A 8 2.27 -23.12 -7.21
C ILE A 8 1.37 -22.48 -8.27
N GLN A 9 0.12 -22.14 -7.93
CA GLN A 9 -0.81 -21.51 -8.87
C GLN A 9 -0.27 -20.18 -9.44
N TYR A 10 0.38 -19.37 -8.59
CA TYR A 10 0.98 -18.09 -9.00
C TYR A 10 2.11 -18.23 -10.02
N TYR A 11 2.97 -19.24 -9.88
CA TYR A 11 4.07 -19.46 -10.84
C TYR A 11 3.64 -20.24 -12.08
N SER A 12 2.59 -21.06 -11.97
CA SER A 12 2.12 -21.91 -13.06
C SER A 12 1.11 -21.23 -13.98
N PHE A 13 0.31 -20.26 -13.49
CA PHE A 13 -0.76 -19.64 -14.27
C PHE A 13 -0.62 -18.11 -14.35
N THR A 14 -0.39 -17.59 -15.56
CA THR A 14 -0.22 -16.16 -15.80
C THR A 14 -1.46 -15.35 -15.43
N GLU A 15 -2.65 -15.84 -15.77
CA GLU A 15 -3.93 -15.17 -15.48
C GLU A 15 -4.15 -15.00 -13.96
N PHE A 16 -3.84 -16.04 -13.18
CA PHE A 16 -3.88 -15.97 -11.72
C PHE A 16 -2.92 -14.90 -11.18
N SER A 17 -1.69 -14.82 -11.73
CA SER A 17 -0.72 -13.81 -11.32
C SER A 17 -1.12 -12.37 -11.68
N LEU A 18 -1.85 -12.18 -12.78
CA LEU A 18 -2.37 -10.89 -13.24
C LEU A 18 -3.54 -10.42 -12.38
N ASN A 19 -4.51 -11.30 -12.12
CA ASN A 19 -5.66 -11.03 -11.27
C ASN A 19 -5.21 -10.63 -9.85
N LEU A 20 -4.17 -11.28 -9.34
CA LEU A 20 -3.61 -10.96 -8.02
C LEU A 20 -2.98 -9.55 -7.95
N ARG A 21 -2.45 -9.02 -9.06
CA ARG A 21 -1.94 -7.62 -9.10
C ARG A 21 -3.07 -6.60 -9.10
N GLN A 22 -4.24 -6.96 -9.65
CA GLN A 22 -5.41 -6.09 -9.67
C GLN A 22 -6.06 -5.96 -8.27
N ILE A 23 -5.83 -6.90 -7.35
CA ILE A 23 -6.27 -6.79 -5.95
C ILE A 23 -5.69 -5.55 -5.27
N LEU A 24 -4.46 -5.15 -5.60
CA LEU A 24 -3.84 -3.94 -5.03
C LEU A 24 -4.64 -2.67 -5.39
N ALA A 25 -5.34 -2.64 -6.53
CA ALA A 25 -6.19 -1.51 -6.91
C ALA A 25 -7.46 -1.41 -6.06
N LEU A 26 -7.78 -2.44 -5.26
CA LEU A 26 -8.96 -2.51 -4.40
C LEU A 26 -8.68 -2.12 -2.94
N GLU A 27 -7.44 -1.82 -2.58
CA GLU A 27 -7.05 -1.50 -1.20
C GLU A 27 -7.84 -0.32 -0.61
N PHE A 28 -8.26 0.62 -1.46
CA PHE A 28 -9.04 1.80 -1.07
C PHE A 28 -10.56 1.62 -1.20
N VAL A 29 -11.03 0.42 -1.59
CA VAL A 29 -12.45 0.13 -1.76
C VAL A 29 -13.02 -0.34 -0.42
N PRO A 30 -14.12 0.26 0.08
CA PRO A 30 -14.80 -0.25 1.27
C PRO A 30 -15.12 -1.74 1.15
N VAL A 31 -14.94 -2.51 2.23
CA VAL A 31 -14.99 -3.99 2.23
C VAL A 31 -16.23 -4.55 1.53
N GLY A 32 -17.41 -3.93 1.72
CA GLY A 32 -18.67 -4.36 1.11
C GLY A 32 -18.73 -4.23 -0.42
N HIS A 33 -17.82 -3.46 -1.02
CA HIS A 33 -17.80 -3.18 -2.46
C HIS A 33 -16.62 -3.83 -3.19
N VAL A 34 -15.73 -4.52 -2.47
CA VAL A 34 -14.49 -5.10 -3.04
C VAL A 34 -14.80 -6.08 -4.16
N ILE A 35 -15.82 -6.94 -3.99
CA ILE A 35 -16.18 -7.96 -4.99
C ILE A 35 -16.69 -7.32 -6.27
N VAL A 36 -17.63 -6.38 -6.15
CA VAL A 36 -18.24 -5.69 -7.30
C VAL A 36 -17.17 -4.89 -8.06
N LYS A 37 -16.30 -4.17 -7.34
CA LYS A 37 -15.21 -3.40 -7.96
C LYS A 37 -14.14 -4.27 -8.60
N PHE A 38 -13.86 -5.46 -8.06
CA PHE A 38 -12.96 -6.41 -8.69
C PHE A 38 -13.50 -6.87 -10.05
N GLN A 39 -14.80 -7.19 -10.12
CA GLN A 39 -15.44 -7.61 -11.36
C GLN A 39 -15.46 -6.49 -12.40
N GLU A 40 -15.81 -5.27 -12.00
CA GLU A 40 -15.74 -4.09 -12.88
C GLU A 40 -14.30 -3.81 -13.40
N LEU A 41 -13.27 -4.06 -12.57
CA LEU A 41 -11.87 -3.90 -12.96
C LEU A 41 -11.41 -4.95 -13.97
N MET A 42 -11.89 -6.20 -13.83
CA MET A 42 -11.63 -7.26 -14.81
C MET A 42 -12.18 -6.89 -16.19
N GLU A 43 -13.26 -6.10 -16.25
CA GLU A 43 -13.89 -5.65 -17.49
C GLU A 43 -13.23 -4.38 -18.10
N CYS A 44 -12.56 -3.55 -17.28
CA CYS A 44 -12.10 -2.21 -17.68
C CYS A 44 -10.72 -2.12 -18.37
N VAL A 45 -9.99 -3.21 -18.63
CA VAL A 45 -8.64 -3.15 -19.23
C VAL A 45 -8.71 -2.90 -20.74
N ARG A 46 -9.05 -1.68 -21.16
CA ARG A 46 -8.73 -1.05 -22.45
C ARG A 46 -9.32 0.36 -22.53
N THR A 47 -8.47 1.40 -22.47
CA THR A 47 -8.46 2.65 -23.29
C THR A 47 -7.80 3.83 -22.55
N ASP A 48 -7.11 4.65 -23.34
CA ASP A 48 -5.99 5.52 -22.95
C ASP A 48 -6.38 6.86 -22.28
N MET A 49 -5.54 7.28 -21.33
CA MET A 49 -5.64 8.55 -20.60
C MET A 49 -4.78 9.66 -21.22
N VAL A 50 -5.37 10.71 -21.80
CA VAL A 50 -4.63 11.93 -22.15
C VAL A 50 -5.45 13.21 -21.91
N ARG A 51 -4.86 14.13 -21.13
CA ARG A 51 -5.09 15.59 -20.95
C ARG A 51 -5.77 16.06 -19.65
N ARG A 52 -5.07 16.93 -18.90
CA ARG A 52 -5.52 17.59 -17.66
C ARG A 52 -6.48 18.75 -17.96
N ARG A 53 -7.64 18.76 -17.27
CA ARG A 53 -8.61 19.87 -17.18
C ARG A 53 -8.53 20.50 -15.78
N LEU A 54 -9.11 21.70 -15.63
CA LEU A 54 -9.33 22.34 -14.32
C LEU A 54 -10.15 21.41 -13.39
N PRO A 55 -9.95 21.46 -12.06
CA PRO A 55 -10.57 20.51 -11.14
C PRO A 55 -12.10 20.61 -11.20
N VAL A 56 -12.73 19.55 -11.72
CA VAL A 56 -14.20 19.44 -11.82
C VAL A 56 -14.83 19.15 -10.45
N ILE A 57 -14.03 18.70 -9.51
CA ILE A 57 -14.46 18.10 -8.25
C ILE A 57 -14.60 19.19 -7.17
N LYS A 58 -15.79 19.27 -6.56
CA LYS A 58 -16.11 20.17 -5.43
C LYS A 58 -15.13 19.95 -4.27
N LEU A 59 -14.81 21.02 -3.55
CA LEU A 59 -13.79 21.05 -2.49
C LEU A 59 -13.98 19.93 -1.44
N GLU A 60 -15.22 19.60 -1.11
CA GLU A 60 -15.62 18.56 -0.14
C GLU A 60 -15.10 17.16 -0.48
N HIS A 61 -14.81 16.89 -1.76
CA HIS A 61 -14.36 15.58 -2.24
C HIS A 61 -12.84 15.54 -2.44
N TRP A 62 -12.13 16.60 -2.06
CA TRP A 62 -10.68 16.60 -2.15
C TRP A 62 -10.11 15.73 -1.03
N ASN A 63 -9.08 14.97 -1.37
CA ASN A 63 -8.32 14.14 -0.43
C ASN A 63 -7.83 14.88 0.83
N GLN A 64 -7.69 16.20 0.75
CA GLN A 64 -7.21 17.07 1.82
C GLN A 64 -8.32 17.77 2.61
N TYR A 65 -9.58 17.64 2.20
CA TYR A 65 -10.69 18.41 2.78
C TYR A 65 -10.89 18.08 4.26
N GLU A 66 -11.05 16.80 4.58
CA GLU A 66 -11.23 16.35 5.97
C GLU A 66 -9.98 16.62 6.83
N ALA A 67 -8.78 16.45 6.28
CA ALA A 67 -7.54 16.74 7.01
C ALA A 67 -7.46 18.23 7.40
N THR A 68 -7.95 19.12 6.53
CA THR A 68 -7.98 20.57 6.79
C THR A 68 -9.04 20.92 7.85
N LEU A 69 -10.20 20.28 7.82
CA LEU A 69 -11.25 20.47 8.84
C LEU A 69 -10.81 19.99 10.23
N ASN A 70 -10.05 18.91 10.30
CA ASN A 70 -9.61 18.29 11.54
C ASN A 70 -8.25 18.80 12.05
N ASP A 71 -7.72 19.89 11.48
CA ASP A 71 -6.40 20.47 11.79
C ASP A 71 -5.25 19.43 11.79
N LEU A 72 -5.35 18.46 10.88
CA LEU A 72 -4.34 17.41 10.71
C LEU A 72 -3.17 17.94 9.86
N PRO A 73 -1.98 17.32 9.99
CA PRO A 73 -0.81 17.73 9.22
C PRO A 73 -1.10 17.81 7.72
N ARG A 74 -0.80 18.98 7.13
CA ARG A 74 -1.04 19.26 5.70
C ARG A 74 -0.22 18.35 4.77
N THR A 75 0.90 17.79 5.23
CA THR A 75 1.76 16.96 4.39
C THR A 75 1.74 15.52 4.84
N ASN A 76 1.70 14.61 3.87
CA ASN A 76 1.84 13.18 4.07
C ASN A 76 3.32 12.77 4.26
N ASN A 77 4.20 13.68 4.70
CA ASN A 77 5.65 13.44 4.81
C ASN A 77 6.00 12.22 5.67
N SER A 78 5.22 11.98 6.75
CA SER A 78 5.38 10.79 7.59
C SER A 78 5.06 9.51 6.82
N VAL A 79 3.96 9.52 6.07
CA VAL A 79 3.53 8.41 5.21
C VAL A 79 4.53 8.17 4.09
N GLU A 80 5.00 9.23 3.41
CA GLU A 80 6.06 9.09 2.41
C GLU A 80 7.37 8.59 3.00
N GLY A 81 7.73 9.05 4.20
CA GLY A 81 8.90 8.58 4.93
C GLY A 81 8.82 7.08 5.22
N TRP A 82 7.64 6.62 5.66
CA TRP A 82 7.38 5.19 5.86
C TRP A 82 7.41 4.42 4.53
N HIS A 83 6.75 4.91 3.47
CA HIS A 83 6.82 4.29 2.15
C HIS A 83 8.25 4.18 1.62
N ARG A 84 9.10 5.20 1.82
CA ARG A 84 10.52 5.14 1.43
C ARG A 84 11.28 4.07 2.22
N ALA A 85 11.09 4.01 3.54
CA ALA A 85 11.71 2.99 4.38
C ALA A 85 11.23 1.57 4.00
N PHE A 86 9.93 1.40 3.80
CA PHE A 86 9.33 0.12 3.40
C PHE A 86 9.76 -0.31 2.00
N SER A 87 9.87 0.62 1.04
CA SER A 87 10.44 0.34 -0.28
C SER A 87 11.89 -0.15 -0.18
N SER A 88 12.65 0.40 0.77
CA SER A 88 14.01 -0.08 1.06
C SER A 88 14.02 -1.50 1.63
N ILE A 89 13.02 -1.91 2.43
CA ILE A 89 12.90 -3.27 2.96
C ILE A 89 12.57 -4.27 1.86
N ILE A 90 11.68 -3.88 0.94
CA ILE A 90 11.30 -4.69 -0.23
C ILE A 90 12.51 -4.86 -1.17
N SER A 91 13.32 -3.81 -1.35
CA SER A 91 14.54 -3.81 -2.17
C SER A 91 14.33 -4.42 -3.57
N ALA A 92 13.22 -4.10 -4.22
CA ALA A 92 12.89 -4.58 -5.55
C ALA A 92 12.07 -3.55 -6.32
N VAL A 93 12.40 -3.35 -7.61
CA VAL A 93 11.66 -2.44 -8.52
C VAL A 93 10.26 -2.99 -8.82
N HIS A 94 10.13 -4.30 -8.99
CA HIS A 94 8.86 -5.00 -9.18
C HIS A 94 8.79 -6.21 -8.24
N ALA A 95 8.36 -5.98 -7.00
CA ALA A 95 8.17 -7.06 -6.04
C ALA A 95 6.97 -7.92 -6.46
N ASN A 96 7.16 -9.23 -6.50
CA ASN A 96 6.04 -10.16 -6.54
C ASN A 96 5.37 -10.22 -5.15
N ILE A 97 4.15 -10.77 -5.10
CA ILE A 97 3.37 -10.84 -3.86
C ILE A 97 4.13 -11.53 -2.72
N TRP A 98 4.95 -12.54 -3.03
CA TRP A 98 5.71 -13.28 -2.01
C TRP A 98 6.78 -12.41 -1.36
N LYS A 99 7.56 -11.70 -2.19
CA LYS A 99 8.53 -10.71 -1.69
C LYS A 99 7.86 -9.62 -0.87
N PHE A 100 6.65 -9.22 -1.26
CA PHE A 100 5.86 -8.22 -0.55
C PHE A 100 5.36 -8.72 0.81
N ILE A 101 4.82 -9.94 0.88
CA ILE A 101 4.41 -10.60 2.13
C ILE A 101 5.61 -10.76 3.06
N ASP A 102 6.75 -11.18 2.55
CA ASP A 102 7.96 -11.34 3.36
C ASP A 102 8.49 -9.98 3.87
N ALA A 103 8.34 -8.91 3.07
CA ALA A 103 8.67 -7.55 3.51
C ALA A 103 7.74 -7.08 4.64
N PHE A 104 6.44 -7.38 4.58
CA PHE A 104 5.51 -7.06 5.67
C PHE A 104 5.84 -7.80 6.96
N LYS A 105 6.18 -9.08 6.90
CA LYS A 105 6.64 -9.83 8.09
C LYS A 105 7.88 -9.20 8.71
N LYS A 106 8.80 -8.70 7.89
CA LYS A 106 10.00 -7.98 8.38
C LYS A 106 9.63 -6.66 9.03
N GLU A 107 8.75 -5.86 8.42
CA GLU A 107 8.30 -4.57 8.96
C GLU A 107 7.54 -4.74 10.28
N GLU A 108 6.70 -5.76 10.39
CA GLU A 108 5.98 -6.12 11.61
C GLU A 108 6.95 -6.48 12.74
N ASN A 109 7.95 -7.32 12.45
CA ASN A 109 8.99 -7.65 13.41
C ASN A 109 9.84 -6.43 13.82
N LEU A 110 10.20 -5.54 12.90
CA LEU A 110 10.91 -4.31 13.23
C LEU A 110 10.07 -3.39 14.12
N SER A 111 8.77 -3.35 13.89
CA SER A 111 7.82 -2.54 14.66
C SER A 111 7.62 -3.12 16.07
N SER A 112 7.50 -4.44 16.21
CA SER A 112 7.37 -5.10 17.50
C SER A 112 8.63 -4.94 18.36
N ILE A 113 9.82 -4.98 17.75
CA ILE A 113 11.10 -4.69 18.41
C ILE A 113 11.13 -3.24 18.90
N LYS A 114 10.80 -2.26 18.05
CA LYS A 114 10.74 -0.83 18.43
C LYS A 114 9.77 -0.60 19.60
N LEU A 115 8.59 -1.21 19.54
CA LEU A 115 7.59 -1.13 20.60
C LEU A 115 8.11 -1.72 21.91
N SER A 116 8.75 -2.89 21.86
CA SER A 116 9.34 -3.55 23.03
C SER A 116 10.46 -2.70 23.65
N GLN A 117 11.29 -2.07 22.83
CA GLN A 117 12.34 -1.14 23.27
C GLN A 117 11.75 0.11 23.94
N LEU A 118 10.68 0.68 23.37
CA LEU A 118 9.97 1.82 23.94
C LEU A 118 9.35 1.49 25.30
N ILE A 119 8.69 0.33 25.42
CA ILE A 119 8.12 -0.16 26.68
C ILE A 119 9.23 -0.38 27.72
N GLY A 120 10.40 -0.88 27.29
CA GLY A 120 11.59 -1.02 28.12
C GLY A 120 12.29 0.29 28.48
N GLY A 121 11.74 1.44 28.09
CA GLY A 121 12.30 2.77 28.38
C GLY A 121 13.56 3.12 27.59
N GLN A 122 13.91 2.36 26.55
CA GLN A 122 15.05 2.69 25.71
C GLN A 122 14.74 3.92 24.85
N LYS A 123 15.66 4.88 24.85
CA LYS A 123 15.55 6.07 23.99
C LYS A 123 15.83 5.66 22.54
N THR A 124 14.86 5.84 21.66
CA THR A 124 15.07 5.66 20.22
C THR A 124 16.15 6.62 19.74
N ALA A 125 17.19 6.12 19.06
CA ALA A 125 18.28 6.95 18.58
C ALA A 125 17.76 8.03 17.62
N THR A 126 17.83 9.30 18.02
CA THR A 126 17.57 10.43 17.14
C THR A 126 18.76 10.57 16.20
N ASN A 127 18.60 10.19 14.94
CA ASN A 127 19.60 10.52 13.93
C ASN A 127 19.66 12.05 13.80
N LYS A 128 20.75 12.66 14.32
CA LYS A 128 21.11 14.05 13.98
C LYS A 128 21.35 14.08 12.48
N LYS A 129 20.56 14.88 11.75
CA LYS A 129 20.89 15.25 10.38
C LYS A 129 22.09 16.20 10.44
N THR A 130 23.24 15.73 9.99
CA THR A 130 24.37 16.59 9.57
C THR A 130 24.06 17.15 8.20
#